data_AF-A0A8J2PY84-F1
#
_entry.id   AF-A0A8J2PY84-F1
#
_cell.length_a   1.000
_cell.length_b   1.000
_cell.length_c   1.000
_cell.angle_alpha   90.00
_cell.angle_beta   90.00
_cell.angle_gamma   90.00
#
_symmetry.space_group_name_H-M   'P 1'
#
loop_
_entity.id
_entity.type
_entity.pdbx_description
1 polymer ?
#
loop_
_entity_poly.entity_id
_entity_poly.type
_entity_poly.pdbx_seq_one_letter_code
_entity_poly.pdbx_strand_id
1 'polypeptide(L)' 'VPFSKRYLKYLTKKYLKRNSLRDWLRVVASSKDTYELRYFQINQDDEDASDNES' A
#
# COMPACT_ATOMS: atom_id res chain seq x y z
N VAL A 1 19.21 -15.39 8.13
CA VAL A 1 18.95 -14.69 6.85
C VAL A 1 18.44 -13.28 7.18
N PRO A 2 19.11 -12.20 6.74
CA PRO A 2 18.65 -10.85 7.05
C PRO A 2 17.34 -10.57 6.29
N PHE A 3 16.27 -10.29 7.03
CA PHE A 3 14.98 -9.93 6.44
C PHE A 3 15.01 -8.48 6.01
N SER A 4 14.86 -8.21 4.70
CA SER A 4 14.94 -6.84 4.20
C SER A 4 13.62 -6.10 4.39
N LYS A 5 13.74 -4.85 4.82
CA LYS A 5 12.59 -3.96 4.96
C LYS A 5 11.81 -3.82 3.64
N ARG A 6 12.50 -3.73 2.50
CA ARG A 6 11.88 -3.67 1.17
C ARG A 6 11.05 -4.92 0.87
N TYR A 7 11.49 -6.09 1.33
CA TYR A 7 10.77 -7.34 1.13
C TYR A 7 9.48 -7.41 1.96
N LEU A 8 9.46 -6.87 3.18
CA LEU A 8 8.23 -6.71 3.97
C LEU A 8 7.19 -5.86 3.23
N LYS A 9 7.62 -4.74 2.62
CA LYS A 9 6.75 -3.88 1.80
C LYS A 9 6.17 -4.63 0.60
N TYR A 10 6.97 -5.48 -0.04
CA TYR A 10 6.50 -6.30 -1.16
C TYR A 10 5.44 -7.30 -0.70
N LEU A 11 5.70 -8.06 0.37
CA LEU A 11 4.77 -9.07 0.87
C LEU A 11 3.44 -8.46 1.32
N THR A 12 3.49 -7.33 2.03
CA THR A 12 2.28 -6.59 2.43
C THR A 12 1.50 -6.08 1.21
N LYS A 13 2.16 -5.50 0.20
CA LYS A 13 1.49 -5.11 -1.06
C LYS A 13 0.91 -6.29 -1.85
N LYS A 14 1.55 -7.46 -1.80
CA LYS A 14 1.06 -8.71 -2.43
C LYS A 14 -0.21 -9.18 -1.73
N TYR A 15 -0.24 -9.15 -0.39
CA TYR A 15 -1.42 -9.47 0.40
C TYR A 15 -2.58 -8.49 0.13
N LEU A 16 -2.32 -7.19 0.10
CA LEU A 16 -3.36 -6.19 -0.18
C LEU A 16 -3.97 -6.36 -1.58
N LYS A 17 -3.18 -6.75 -2.60
CA LYS A 17 -3.73 -7.06 -3.94
C LYS A 17 -4.63 -8.28 -3.91
N ARG A 18 -4.21 -9.36 -3.23
CA ARG A 18 -4.96 -10.62 -3.16
C ARG A 18 -6.33 -10.45 -2.50
N ASN A 19 -6.45 -9.51 -1.56
CA ASN A 19 -7.68 -9.24 -0.83
C ASN A 19 -8.43 -7.99 -1.34
N SER A 20 -8.03 -7.43 -2.51
CA SER A 20 -8.65 -6.23 -3.08
C SER A 20 -8.69 -5.01 -2.15
N LEU A 21 -7.70 -4.85 -1.26
CA LEU A 21 -7.62 -3.75 -0.29
C LEU A 21 -6.81 -2.53 -0.78
N ARG A 22 -6.38 -2.53 -2.05
CA ARG A 22 -5.46 -1.51 -2.57
C ARG A 22 -6.09 -0.15 -2.74
N ASP A 23 -7.40 -0.10 -2.92
CA ASP A 23 -8.13 1.14 -3.15
C ASP A 23 -8.42 1.86 -1.82
N TRP A 24 -8.37 1.12 -0.70
CA TRP A 24 -8.61 1.66 0.63
C TRP A 24 -7.32 1.90 1.41
N LEU A 25 -6.29 1.07 1.24
CA LEU A 25 -5.09 1.07 2.09
C LEU A 25 -3.79 1.24 1.29
N ARG A 26 -2.92 2.14 1.77
CA ARG A 26 -1.53 2.29 1.30
C ARG A 26 -0.51 2.01 2.39
N VAL A 27 0.59 1.35 2.00
CA VAL A 27 1.75 1.13 2.87
C VAL A 27 2.70 2.33 2.79
N VAL A 28 2.89 3.04 3.92
CA VAL A 28 3.74 4.24 4.06
C VAL A 28 4.93 3.93 4.97
N ALA A 29 6.12 4.42 4.63
CA ALA A 29 7.27 4.34 5.53
C ALA A 29 7.19 5.52 6.51
N SER A 30 6.94 5.24 7.79
CA SER A 30 6.86 6.27 8.84
C SER A 30 8.24 6.59 9.43
N SER A 31 9.09 5.58 9.56
CA SER A 31 10.45 5.70 10.11
C SER A 31 11.44 4.80 9.35
N LYS A 32 12.72 4.78 9.77
CA LYS A 32 13.76 3.93 9.18
C LYS A 32 13.42 2.44 9.24
N ASP A 33 12.71 1.98 10.27
CA ASP A 33 12.43 0.56 10.48
C ASP A 33 10.93 0.21 10.51
N THR A 34 10.06 1.20 10.43
CA THR A 34 8.60 1.00 10.52
C THR A 34 7.89 1.25 9.20
N TYR A 35 6.85 0.46 8.94
CA TYR A 35 5.81 0.74 7.95
C TYR A 35 4.46 0.89 8.64
N GLU A 36 3.62 1.77 8.11
CA GLU A 36 2.24 1.97 8.53
C GLU A 36 1.29 1.72 7.36
N LEU A 37 0.09 1.25 7.67
CA LEU A 37 -1.03 1.22 6.74
C LEU A 37 -1.87 2.47 6.97
N ARG A 38 -2.10 3.26 5.92
CA ARG A 38 -2.92 4.46 5.97
C ARG A 38 -4.07 4.34 4.98
N TYR A 39 -5.23 4.84 5.37
CA TYR A 39 -6.35 5.01 4.45
C TYR A 39 -6.06 6.10 3.44
N PHE A 40 -6.59 5.96 2.23
CA PHE A 40 -6.72 7.12 1.34
C PHE A 40 -7.77 8.08 1.90
N GLN A 41 -7.49 9.38 1.86
CA GLN A 41 -8.52 10.38 2.10
C GLN A 41 -9.39 10.40 0.85
N ILE A 42 -10.48 9.63 0.88
CA ILE A 42 -11.52 9.72 -0.15
C ILE A 42 -12.28 11.00 0.17
N ASN A 43 -11.84 12.11 -0.43
CA ASN A 43 -12.78 13.20 -0.64
C ASN A 43 -13.83 12.63 -1.58
N GLN A 44 -15.07 12.62 -1.12
CA GLN A 44 -16.20 12.01 -1.80
C GLN A 44 -16.60 12.86 -3.01
N ASP A 45 -15.71 13.03 -3.99
CA ASP A 45 -15.96 13.87 -5.18
C ASP A 45 -15.23 13.44 -6.47
N ASP A 46 -14.31 12.48 -6.48
CA ASP A 46 -13.66 12.04 -7.73
C ASP A 46 -13.63 10.50 -7.86
N GLU A 47 -14.76 9.94 -8.29
CA GLU A 47 -14.77 8.77 -9.14
C GLU A 47 -13.96 9.11 -10.40
N ASP A 48 -12.73 8.60 -10.52
CA ASP A 48 -12.02 8.26 -11.78
C ASP A 48 -10.50 8.47 -11.66
N ALA A 49 -9.77 7.40 -11.37
CA ALA A 49 -8.36 7.30 -11.77
C ALA A 49 -7.95 5.84 -11.94
N SER A 50 -8.46 5.24 -13.01
CA SER A 50 -7.76 4.19 -13.75
C SER A 50 -6.46 4.79 -14.30
N ASP A 51 -5.31 4.50 -13.70
CA ASP A 51 -4.10 4.09 -14.45
C ASP A 51 -2.90 3.79 -13.54
N ASN A 52 -2.39 2.56 -13.57
CA ASN A 52 -0.95 2.24 -13.53
C ASN A 52 -0.72 0.72 -13.61
N GLU A 53 -0.71 0.21 -14.84
CA GLU A 53 -0.09 -1.07 -15.18
C GLU A 53 0.77 -0.92 -16.44
N SER A 54 2.07 -0.63 -16.25
CA SER A 54 3.22 -1.12 -17.04
C SER A 54 4.53 -0.76 -16.35
#